data_AF-A0A539E473-F1
#
_entry.id   AF-A0A539E473-F1
#
_cell.length_a   1.000
_cell.length_b   1.000
_cell.length_c   1.000
_cell.angle_alpha   90.00
_cell.angle_beta   90.00
_cell.angle_gamma   90.00
#
_symmetry.space_group_name_H-M   'P 1'
#
loop_
_entity.id
_entity.type
_entity.pdbx_description
1 polymer ?
#
loop_
_entity_poly.entity_id
_entity_poly.type
_entity_poly.pdbx_seq_one_letter_code
_entity_poly.pdbx_strand_id
1 'polypeptide(L)'
;MLGAADLVVSCRQYPHIDYDERAAEMLPVLAAIADGSVKSCTAAYRIPAPGAYPTPEEPMRSFVERLTAAQHRPGVLMTSANHGFEGSDQPDLAASVVVTTDGDPTLADRVAHELADDLLAVIKS
;
A
#
# COMPACT_ATOMS: atom_id res chain seq x y z
N MET A 1 14.04 -2.84 -3.05
CA MET A 1 13.46 -2.49 -1.73
C MET A 1 12.78 -3.68 -1.08
N LEU A 2 11.69 -4.23 -1.64
CA LEU A 2 10.87 -5.25 -0.97
C LEU A 2 11.64 -6.50 -0.49
N GLY A 3 12.55 -7.03 -1.30
CA GLY A 3 13.36 -8.19 -0.90
C GLY A 3 14.39 -7.93 0.21
N ALA A 4 14.51 -6.69 0.69
CA ALA A 4 15.45 -6.29 1.74
C ALA A 4 14.74 -5.56 2.92
N ALA A 5 13.40 -5.64 2.99
CA ALA A 5 12.61 -4.98 4.02
C ALA A 5 11.64 -5.99 4.66
N ASP A 6 11.50 -5.93 5.98
CA ASP A 6 10.52 -6.73 6.72
C ASP A 6 9.10 -6.17 6.60
N LEU A 7 8.97 -4.85 6.43
CA LEU A 7 7.70 -4.15 6.29
C LEU A 7 7.90 -2.85 5.51
N VAL A 8 6.94 -2.50 4.65
CA VAL A 8 6.93 -1.23 3.91
C VAL A 8 5.57 -0.57 4.10
N VAL A 9 5.57 0.69 4.51
CA VAL A 9 4.36 1.47 4.79
C VAL A 9 4.55 2.86 4.20
N SER A 10 3.59 3.30 3.40
CA SER A 10 3.53 4.67 2.89
C SER A 10 2.52 5.51 3.67
N CYS A 11 2.61 6.83 3.54
CA CYS A 11 1.48 7.71 3.80
C CYS A 11 0.28 7.23 2.97
N ARG A 12 -0.90 7.31 3.57
CA ARG A 12 -2.16 6.99 2.92
C ARG A 12 -2.77 8.25 2.32
N GLN A 13 -2.48 9.42 2.88
CA GLN A 13 -3.01 10.71 2.44
C GLN A 13 -2.02 11.46 1.55
N TYR A 14 -2.55 12.22 0.58
CA TYR A 14 -1.87 13.23 -0.22
C TYR A 14 -2.74 14.50 -0.25
N PRO A 15 -2.37 15.58 0.46
CA PRO A 15 -1.10 15.81 1.14
C PRO A 15 -0.84 14.87 2.33
N HIS A 16 0.44 14.62 2.62
CA HIS A 16 0.86 13.73 3.69
C HIS A 16 0.63 14.38 5.06
N ILE A 17 -0.48 14.00 5.70
CA ILE A 17 -0.90 14.52 6.99
C ILE A 17 -1.04 13.42 8.04
N ASP A 18 -0.72 12.18 7.67
CA ASP A 18 -1.12 10.98 8.42
C ASP A 18 0.07 10.16 8.96
N TYR A 19 1.23 10.79 9.16
CA TYR A 19 2.45 10.11 9.62
C TYR A 19 2.26 9.40 10.96
N ASP A 20 1.61 10.06 11.92
CA ASP A 20 1.41 9.54 13.26
C ASP A 20 0.44 8.35 13.24
N GLU A 21 -0.65 8.45 12.46
CA GLU A 21 -1.59 7.35 12.23
C GLU A 21 -0.92 6.17 11.53
N ARG A 22 -0.07 6.44 10.51
CA ARG A 22 0.69 5.38 9.86
C ARG A 22 1.64 4.68 10.81
N ALA A 23 2.36 5.43 11.64
CA ALA A 23 3.27 4.88 12.63
C ALA A 23 2.53 4.04 13.68
N ALA A 24 1.39 4.52 14.18
CA ALA A 24 0.57 3.81 15.16
C ALA A 24 0.05 2.46 14.63
N GLU A 25 -0.30 2.37 13.34
CA GLU A 25 -0.70 1.11 12.71
C GLU A 25 0.51 0.19 12.42
N MET A 26 1.64 0.76 12.00
CA MET A 26 2.84 0.00 11.60
C MET A 26 3.59 -0.60 12.80
N LEU A 27 3.77 0.15 13.89
CA LEU A 27 4.67 -0.22 14.97
C LEU A 27 4.32 -1.56 15.64
N PRO A 28 3.04 -1.88 15.94
CA PRO A 28 2.67 -3.19 16.46
C PRO A 28 2.99 -4.34 15.49
N VAL A 29 2.77 -4.13 14.18
CA VAL A 29 3.08 -5.12 13.14
C VAL A 29 4.58 -5.36 13.07
N LEU A 30 5.38 -4.30 13.06
CA LEU A 30 6.84 -4.41 13.01
C LEU A 30 7.40 -5.12 14.25
N ALA A 31 6.85 -4.83 15.44
CA ALA A 31 7.22 -5.52 16.68
C ALA A 31 6.92 -7.02 16.61
N ALA A 32 5.74 -7.39 16.11
CA ALA A 32 5.34 -8.79 15.93
C ALA A 32 6.18 -9.54 14.88
N ILE A 33 6.65 -8.84 13.84
CA ILE A 33 7.62 -9.42 12.90
C ILE A 33 8.97 -9.62 13.58
N ALA A 34 9.43 -8.64 14.36
CA ALA A 34 10.73 -8.68 15.02
C ALA A 34 10.83 -9.76 16.11
N ASP A 35 9.74 -10.05 16.82
CA ASP A 35 9.69 -11.13 17.82
C ASP A 35 9.34 -12.52 17.22
N GLY A 36 9.01 -12.57 15.93
CA GLY A 36 8.71 -13.79 15.19
C GLY A 36 7.30 -14.34 15.37
N SER A 37 6.39 -13.60 16.03
CA SER A 37 4.98 -13.97 16.16
C SER A 37 4.18 -13.83 14.86
N VAL A 38 4.65 -12.98 13.95
CA VAL A 38 4.08 -12.77 12.60
C VAL A 38 5.15 -13.02 11.54
N LYS A 39 4.77 -13.65 10.43
CA LYS A 39 5.67 -13.85 9.28
C LYS A 39 5.29 -12.91 8.15
N SER A 40 6.08 -11.87 7.92
CA SER A 40 5.82 -10.94 6.82
C SER A 40 5.86 -11.61 5.45
N CYS A 41 4.79 -11.47 4.67
CA CYS A 41 4.73 -11.82 3.25
C CYS A 41 4.23 -10.61 2.46
N THR A 42 5.12 -9.98 1.69
CA THR A 42 4.79 -8.76 0.94
C THR A 42 4.67 -9.03 -0.56
N ALA A 43 3.59 -8.54 -1.16
CA ALA A 43 3.42 -8.44 -2.61
C ALA A 43 3.26 -6.97 -3.01
N ALA A 44 3.62 -6.67 -4.26
CA ALA A 44 3.37 -5.36 -4.82
C ALA A 44 2.96 -5.47 -6.28
N TYR A 45 2.05 -4.59 -6.69
CA TYR A 45 1.64 -4.44 -8.07
C TYR A 45 1.95 -3.04 -8.55
N ARG A 46 2.52 -2.94 -9.75
CA ARG A 46 2.99 -1.68 -10.34
C ARG A 46 2.10 -1.29 -11.50
N ILE A 47 1.69 -0.03 -11.51
CA ILE A 47 0.82 0.56 -12.52
C ILE A 47 1.63 1.66 -13.21
N PRO A 48 1.87 1.59 -14.53
CA PRO A 48 2.65 2.57 -15.28
C PRO A 48 1.85 3.87 -15.51
N ALA A 49 1.33 4.43 -14.42
CA ALA A 49 0.61 5.68 -14.33
C ALA A 49 1.04 6.38 -13.04
N PRO A 50 2.24 6.99 -12.99
CA PRO A 50 2.59 7.89 -11.91
C PRO A 50 1.77 9.19 -12.00
N GLY A 51 1.57 9.88 -10.89
CA GLY A 51 0.94 11.21 -10.91
C GLY A 51 0.70 11.78 -9.54
N ALA A 52 0.04 12.95 -9.49
CA ALA A 52 -0.46 13.52 -8.24
C ALA A 52 -1.92 13.11 -8.05
N TYR A 53 -2.22 12.41 -6.96
CA TYR A 53 -3.58 11.94 -6.65
C TYR A 53 -4.04 12.49 -5.30
N PRO A 54 -4.69 13.67 -5.25
CA PRO A 54 -5.24 14.23 -4.02
C PRO A 54 -6.24 13.27 -3.37
N THR A 55 -5.90 12.77 -2.19
CA THR A 55 -6.71 11.75 -1.50
C THR A 55 -7.95 12.26 -0.76
N PRO A 56 -8.07 13.56 -0.38
CA PRO A 56 -9.30 14.06 0.21
C PRO A 56 -10.47 14.18 -0.78
N GLU A 57 -10.20 14.14 -2.08
CA GLU A 57 -11.16 14.42 -3.15
C GLU A 57 -11.63 13.12 -3.84
N GLU A 58 -12.85 13.11 -4.36
CA GLU A 58 -13.32 12.00 -5.20
C GLU A 58 -12.62 12.03 -6.57
N PRO A 59 -12.32 10.86 -7.18
CA PRO A 59 -12.69 9.51 -6.73
C PRO A 59 -11.68 8.85 -5.77
N MET A 60 -10.58 9.53 -5.45
CA MET A 60 -9.47 8.97 -4.67
C MET A 60 -9.83 8.76 -3.20
N ARG A 61 -10.69 9.60 -2.62
CA ARG A 61 -11.24 9.43 -1.27
C ARG A 61 -11.90 8.07 -1.11
N SER A 62 -12.82 7.72 -2.00
CA SER A 62 -13.49 6.41 -2.00
C SER A 62 -12.50 5.25 -2.18
N PHE A 63 -11.43 5.44 -2.96
CA PHE A 63 -10.36 4.44 -3.07
C PHE A 63 -9.61 4.26 -1.74
N VAL A 64 -9.25 5.35 -1.06
CA VAL A 64 -8.58 5.29 0.24
C VAL A 64 -9.43 4.59 1.30
N GLU A 65 -10.74 4.77 1.27
CA GLU A 65 -11.67 4.02 2.13
C GLU A 65 -11.60 2.51 1.85
N ARG A 66 -11.63 2.09 0.57
CA ARG A 66 -11.50 0.67 0.19
C ARG A 66 -10.12 0.09 0.53
N LEU A 67 -9.06 0.85 0.31
CA LEU A 67 -7.68 0.51 0.69
C LEU A 67 -7.57 0.25 2.20
N THR A 68 -8.21 1.11 3.00
CA THR A 68 -8.25 1.00 4.46
C THR A 68 -9.10 -0.20 4.91
N ALA A 69 -10.26 -0.41 4.28
CA ALA A 69 -11.10 -1.58 4.56
C ALA A 69 -10.37 -2.89 4.23
N ALA A 70 -9.55 -2.93 3.18
CA ALA A 70 -8.76 -4.09 2.81
C ALA A 70 -7.71 -4.47 3.87
N GLN A 71 -7.14 -3.49 4.58
CA GLN A 71 -6.20 -3.76 5.68
C GLN A 71 -6.85 -4.47 6.87
N HIS A 72 -8.16 -4.31 7.05
CA HIS A 72 -8.91 -4.96 8.14
C HIS A 72 -9.37 -6.39 7.79
N ARG A 73 -9.02 -6.90 6.60
CA ARG A 73 -9.35 -8.28 6.21
C ARG A 73 -8.47 -9.25 6.98
N PRO A 74 -8.98 -10.45 7.38
CA PRO A 74 -8.19 -11.45 8.07
C PRO A 74 -6.90 -11.78 7.31
N GLY A 75 -5.76 -11.74 8.02
CA GLY A 75 -4.44 -12.05 7.47
C GLY A 75 -3.74 -10.91 6.74
N VAL A 76 -4.41 -9.77 6.50
CA VAL A 76 -3.76 -8.56 5.94
C VAL A 76 -3.19 -7.74 7.10
N LEU A 77 -1.91 -7.40 7.02
CA LEU A 77 -1.21 -6.62 8.03
C LEU A 77 -1.20 -5.15 7.66
N MET A 78 -0.74 -4.82 6.44
CA MET A 78 -0.60 -3.45 5.97
C MET A 78 -0.95 -3.35 4.49
N THR A 79 -1.63 -2.27 4.11
CA THR A 79 -1.84 -1.87 2.71
C THR A 79 -1.26 -0.49 2.47
N SER A 80 -0.70 -0.26 1.29
CA SER A 80 -0.09 1.01 0.92
C SER A 80 -0.27 1.27 -0.57
N ALA A 81 -0.57 2.52 -0.94
CA ALA A 81 -0.73 2.95 -2.32
C ALA A 81 0.20 4.14 -2.58
N ASN A 82 1.15 3.94 -3.47
CA ASN A 82 2.15 4.93 -3.86
C ASN A 82 1.77 5.50 -5.22
N HIS A 83 1.78 6.82 -5.33
CA HIS A 83 1.40 7.56 -6.52
C HIS A 83 2.53 7.65 -7.56
N GLY A 84 3.77 7.30 -7.17
CA GLY A 84 4.95 7.57 -7.98
C GLY A 84 5.34 9.04 -7.95
N PHE A 85 6.50 9.37 -8.52
CA PHE A 85 6.98 10.75 -8.64
C PHE A 85 7.21 11.07 -10.11
N GLU A 86 6.28 11.80 -10.72
CA GLU A 86 6.26 12.08 -12.18
C GLU A 86 7.53 12.79 -12.69
N GLY A 87 8.23 13.52 -11.83
CA GLY A 87 9.50 14.17 -12.16
C GLY A 87 10.73 13.25 -12.10
N SER A 88 10.55 11.96 -11.79
CA SER A 88 11.65 10.99 -11.68
C SER A 88 12.03 10.45 -13.06
N ASP A 89 13.31 10.53 -13.43
CA ASP A 89 13.85 9.83 -14.60
C ASP A 89 14.44 8.47 -14.17
N GLN A 90 13.56 7.54 -13.83
CA GLN A 90 13.93 6.18 -13.42
C GLN A 90 13.15 5.13 -14.22
N PRO A 91 13.78 4.01 -14.60
CA PRO A 91 13.13 2.97 -15.40
C PRO A 91 11.97 2.29 -14.67
N ASP A 92 11.98 2.36 -13.34
CA ASP A 92 10.95 1.82 -12.47
C ASP A 92 10.01 2.91 -11.92
N LEU A 93 9.81 4.01 -12.65
CA LEU A 93 8.74 4.96 -12.37
C LEU A 93 7.36 4.31 -12.57
N ALA A 94 6.54 4.29 -11.52
CA ALA A 94 5.17 3.79 -11.53
C ALA A 94 4.41 4.27 -10.29
N ALA A 95 3.07 4.26 -10.36
CA ALA A 95 2.26 4.07 -9.16
C ALA A 95 2.33 2.60 -8.73
N SER A 96 2.06 2.31 -7.46
CA SER A 96 2.08 0.93 -6.97
C SER A 96 1.16 0.72 -5.79
N VAL A 97 0.61 -0.49 -5.68
CA VAL A 97 0.02 -0.99 -4.43
C VAL A 97 0.98 -1.98 -3.80
N VAL A 98 1.16 -1.89 -2.48
CA VAL A 98 1.95 -2.82 -1.67
C VAL A 98 1.06 -3.38 -0.58
N VAL A 99 1.05 -4.71 -0.43
CA VAL A 99 0.27 -5.41 0.60
C VAL A 99 1.19 -6.36 1.34
N THR A 100 1.12 -6.32 2.66
CA THR A 100 1.83 -7.27 3.54
C THR A 100 0.81 -8.09 4.31
N THR A 101 1.00 -9.40 4.38
CA THR A 101 0.16 -10.36 5.08
C THR A 101 0.97 -11.15 6.11
N ASP A 102 0.26 -11.85 7.00
CA ASP A 102 0.86 -12.82 7.92
C ASP A 102 0.93 -14.20 7.26
N GLY A 103 2.11 -14.56 6.76
CA GLY A 103 2.46 -15.89 6.29
C GLY A 103 1.79 -16.34 4.99
N ASP A 104 0.97 -15.51 4.36
CA ASP A 104 0.18 -15.86 3.18
C ASP A 104 0.54 -15.02 1.94
N PRO A 105 1.52 -15.46 1.13
CA PRO A 105 1.91 -14.76 -0.09
C PRO A 105 0.80 -14.75 -1.16
N THR A 106 -0.11 -15.74 -1.15
CA THR A 106 -1.23 -15.79 -2.12
C THR A 106 -2.26 -14.73 -1.80
N LEU A 107 -2.57 -14.52 -0.51
CA LEU A 107 -3.43 -13.43 -0.07
C LEU A 107 -2.80 -12.07 -0.37
N ALA A 108 -1.50 -11.91 -0.14
CA ALA A 108 -0.79 -10.66 -0.43
C ALA A 108 -0.92 -10.30 -1.92
N ASP A 109 -0.62 -11.25 -2.79
CA ASP A 109 -0.69 -11.07 -4.25
C ASP A 109 -2.12 -10.74 -4.71
N ARG A 110 -3.11 -11.50 -4.24
CA ARG A 110 -4.52 -11.30 -4.60
C ARG A 110 -5.04 -9.92 -4.19
N VAL A 111 -4.77 -9.51 -2.93
CA VAL A 111 -5.24 -8.21 -2.42
C VAL A 111 -4.49 -7.06 -3.09
N ALA A 112 -3.20 -7.22 -3.38
CA ALA A 112 -2.43 -6.22 -4.12
C ALA A 112 -2.98 -6.00 -5.54
N HIS A 113 -3.32 -7.08 -6.25
CA HIS A 113 -3.94 -6.99 -7.58
C HIS A 113 -5.32 -6.34 -7.53
N GLU A 114 -6.19 -6.77 -6.61
CA GLU A 114 -7.54 -6.21 -6.45
C GLU A 114 -7.49 -4.68 -6.22
N LEU A 115 -6.66 -4.25 -5.29
CA LEU A 115 -6.49 -2.83 -4.98
C LEU A 115 -5.81 -2.06 -6.12
N ALA A 116 -4.94 -2.70 -6.89
CA ALA A 116 -4.33 -2.06 -8.05
C ALA A 116 -5.32 -1.86 -9.20
N ASP A 117 -6.21 -2.83 -9.43
CA ASP A 117 -7.30 -2.70 -10.39
C ASP A 117 -8.26 -1.56 -9.98
N ASP A 118 -8.59 -1.48 -8.69
CA ASP A 118 -9.37 -0.38 -8.12
C ASP A 118 -8.70 0.99 -8.33
N LEU A 119 -7.39 1.09 -8.07
CA LEU A 119 -6.63 2.32 -8.27
C LEU A 119 -6.59 2.70 -9.75
N LEU A 120 -6.36 1.73 -10.63
CA LEU A 120 -6.33 1.95 -12.08
C LEU A 120 -7.68 2.42 -12.62
N ALA A 121 -8.79 1.91 -12.06
CA ALA A 121 -10.13 2.38 -12.41
C ALA A 121 -10.35 3.85 -12.02
N VAL A 122 -9.87 4.26 -10.84
CA VAL A 122 -9.92 5.65 -10.36
C VAL A 122 -9.01 6.57 -11.19
N ILE A 123 -7.83 6.11 -11.61
CA ILE A 123 -6.93 6.91 -12.45
C ILE A 123 -7.52 7.18 -13.84
N LYS A 124 -8.36 6.27 -14.35
CA LYS A 124 -8.94 6.34 -15.70
C LYS A 124 -10.26 7.11 -15.79
N SER A 125 -10.90 7.43 -14.66
CA SER A 125 -12.18 8.14 -14.61
C SER A 125 -12.00 9.64 -14.79
#